data_AF-A0A3C0C796-F1
#
_entry.id   AF-A0A3C0C796-F1
#
_cell.length_a   1.000
_cell.length_b   1.000
_cell.length_c   1.000
_cell.angle_alpha   90.00
_cell.angle_beta   90.00
_cell.angle_gamma   90.00
#
_symmetry.space_group_name_H-M   'P 1'
#
loop_
_entity.id
_entity.type
_entity.pdbx_description
1 polymer ?
#
loop_
_entity_poly.entity_id
_entity_poly.type
_entity_poly.pdbx_seq_one_letter_code
_entity_poly.pdbx_strand_id
1 'polypeptide(L)'
;IPLTAGWLTRRSYINSHGEDAFNKFVSKFDNITTVGLLLTLVIIFSFQGRVIINNPTDILLISIPLTIQTILIFGVGYLWSWGWKLPHDIAAPAGMIGASNFFELAVAVAISLFGLK
;
A
#
# COMPACT_ATOMS: atom_id res chain seq x y z
N ILE A 1 2.14 -15.63 -8.38
CA ILE A 1 1.20 -16.66 -7.89
C ILE A 1 -0.18 -16.06 -7.53
N PRO A 2 -0.32 -15.00 -6.71
CA PRO A 2 -1.64 -14.47 -6.32
C PRO A 2 -2.39 -13.81 -7.48
N LEU A 3 -1.72 -12.96 -8.28
CA LEU A 3 -2.33 -12.31 -9.46
C LEU A 3 -2.83 -13.31 -10.49
N THR A 4 -2.02 -14.35 -10.78
CA THR A 4 -2.39 -15.41 -11.72
C THR A 4 -3.58 -16.22 -11.21
N ALA A 5 -3.63 -16.54 -9.92
CA ALA A 5 -4.77 -17.21 -9.31
C ALA A 5 -6.04 -16.34 -9.37
N GLY A 6 -5.94 -15.05 -9.03
CA GLY A 6 -7.06 -14.11 -9.13
C GLY A 6 -7.60 -13.96 -10.57
N TRP A 7 -6.71 -13.93 -11.56
CA TRP A 7 -7.10 -13.91 -12.97
C TRP A 7 -7.84 -15.18 -13.39
N LEU A 8 -7.34 -16.36 -12.99
CA LEU A 8 -7.99 -17.64 -13.27
C LEU A 8 -9.37 -17.74 -12.61
N THR A 9 -9.49 -17.34 -11.34
CA THR A 9 -10.76 -17.33 -10.62
C THR A 9 -11.76 -16.37 -11.28
N ARG A 10 -11.33 -15.16 -11.66
CA ARG A 10 -12.17 -14.20 -12.39
C ARG A 10 -12.69 -14.80 -13.70
N ARG A 11 -11.79 -15.36 -14.52
CA ARG A 11 -12.15 -15.92 -15.82
C ARG A 11 -13.09 -17.11 -15.71
N SER A 12 -12.81 -18.04 -14.81
CA SER A 12 -13.66 -19.24 -14.60
C SER A 12 -15.04 -18.87 -14.06
N TYR A 13 -15.10 -17.93 -13.12
CA TYR A 13 -16.34 -17.53 -12.47
C TYR A 13 -17.25 -16.72 -13.39
N ILE A 14 -16.70 -15.75 -14.14
CA ILE A 14 -17.46 -14.96 -15.13
C ILE A 14 -18.03 -15.88 -16.22
N ASN A 15 -17.25 -16.83 -16.73
CA ASN A 15 -17.71 -17.77 -17.75
C ASN A 15 -18.87 -18.66 -17.28
N SER A 16 -18.99 -18.90 -15.97
CA SER A 16 -20.00 -19.81 -15.41
C SER A 16 -21.23 -19.08 -14.87
N HIS A 17 -21.09 -17.85 -14.37
CA HIS A 17 -22.16 -17.13 -13.64
C HIS A 17 -22.44 -15.71 -14.17
N GLY A 18 -21.69 -15.23 -15.16
CA GLY A 18 -21.79 -13.86 -15.69
C GLY A 18 -21.06 -12.80 -14.85
N GLU A 19 -20.93 -11.60 -15.40
CA GLU A 19 -20.18 -10.49 -14.76
C GLU A 19 -20.87 -9.93 -13.52
N ASP A 20 -22.21 -9.83 -13.52
CA ASP A 20 -22.96 -9.29 -12.38
C ASP A 20 -22.85 -10.16 -11.12
N ALA A 21 -22.82 -11.47 -11.30
CA ALA A 21 -22.62 -12.41 -10.19
C ALA A 21 -21.19 -12.31 -9.63
N PHE A 22 -20.19 -12.10 -10.51
CA PHE A 22 -18.81 -11.89 -10.10
C PHE A 22 -18.65 -10.58 -9.31
N ASN A 23 -19.25 -9.48 -9.76
CA ASN A 23 -19.19 -8.19 -9.05
C ASN A 23 -19.79 -8.28 -7.64
N LYS A 24 -20.93 -8.98 -7.49
CA LYS A 24 -21.52 -9.27 -6.16
C LYS A 24 -20.64 -10.18 -5.30
N PHE A 25 -19.92 -11.13 -5.91
CA PHE A 25 -18.99 -12.00 -5.21
C PHE A 25 -17.77 -11.21 -4.71
N VAL A 26 -17.16 -10.37 -5.56
CA VAL A 26 -15.97 -9.57 -5.22
C VAL A 26 -16.27 -8.54 -4.14
N SER A 27 -17.42 -7.87 -4.19
CA SER A 27 -17.74 -6.83 -3.20
C SER A 27 -17.80 -7.35 -1.75
N LYS A 28 -18.00 -8.66 -1.55
CA LYS A 28 -17.89 -9.29 -0.21
C LYS A 28 -16.48 -9.20 0.38
N PHE A 29 -15.46 -9.00 -0.45
CA PHE A 29 -14.05 -8.95 -0.06
C PHE A 29 -13.49 -7.53 0.05
N ASP A 30 -14.28 -6.48 -0.24
CA ASP A 30 -13.81 -5.08 -0.21
C ASP A 30 -13.19 -4.70 1.14
N ASN A 31 -13.79 -5.17 2.24
CA ASN A 31 -13.31 -4.89 3.59
C ASN A 31 -12.16 -5.82 4.05
N ILE A 32 -11.97 -6.97 3.40
CA ILE A 32 -10.99 -7.98 3.83
C ILE A 32 -9.57 -7.44 3.63
N THR A 33 -9.33 -6.69 2.55
CA THR A 33 -8.02 -6.07 2.28
C THR A 33 -7.63 -5.09 3.39
N THR A 34 -8.55 -4.19 3.77
CA THR A 34 -8.32 -3.21 4.85
C THR A 34 -8.04 -3.91 6.17
N VAL A 35 -8.80 -4.95 6.50
CA VAL A 35 -8.58 -5.75 7.72
C VAL A 35 -7.20 -6.43 7.67
N GLY A 36 -6.81 -7.00 6.53
CA GLY A 36 -5.51 -7.66 6.35
C GLY A 36 -4.32 -6.70 6.50
N LEU A 37 -4.41 -5.50 5.91
CA LEU A 37 -3.39 -4.45 6.03
C LEU A 37 -3.26 -4.00 7.50
N LEU A 38 -4.37 -3.70 8.17
CA LEU A 38 -4.38 -3.31 9.57
C LEU A 38 -3.84 -4.41 10.48
N LEU A 39 -4.24 -5.67 10.27
CA LEU A 39 -3.76 -6.80 11.06
C LEU A 39 -2.24 -6.98 10.90
N THR A 40 -1.73 -6.84 9.68
CA THR A 40 -0.29 -6.91 9.40
C THR A 40 0.46 -5.79 10.12
N LEU A 41 -0.06 -4.56 10.06
CA LEU A 41 0.49 -3.42 10.77
C LEU A 41 0.54 -3.68 12.29
N VAL A 42 -0.56 -4.12 12.89
CA VAL A 42 -0.63 -4.43 14.32
C VAL A 42 0.40 -5.49 14.71
N ILE A 43 0.55 -6.55 13.91
CA ILE A 43 1.52 -7.62 14.17
C ILE A 43 2.96 -7.09 14.11
N ILE A 44 3.31 -6.33 13.07
CA ILE A 44 4.65 -5.75 12.89
C ILE A 44 5.00 -4.85 14.08
N PHE A 45 4.10 -3.92 14.44
CA PHE A 45 4.31 -3.01 15.55
C PHE A 45 4.34 -3.73 16.90
N SER A 46 3.56 -4.79 17.09
CA SER A 46 3.57 -5.58 18.32
C SER A 46 4.91 -6.30 18.53
N PHE A 47 5.50 -6.86 17.47
CA PHE A 47 6.81 -7.50 17.55
C PHE A 47 7.96 -6.49 17.72
N GLN A 48 7.85 -5.31 17.13
CA GLN A 48 8.90 -4.27 17.19
C GLN A 48 8.71 -3.27 18.35
N GLY A 49 7.62 -3.38 19.13
CA GLY A 49 7.22 -2.38 20.13
C GLY A 49 8.28 -2.05 21.18
N ARG A 50 9.02 -3.05 21.68
CA ARG A 50 10.12 -2.81 22.64
C ARG A 50 11.27 -2.02 22.03
N VAL A 51 11.66 -2.35 20.79
CA VAL A 51 12.71 -1.62 20.05
C VAL A 51 12.26 -0.19 19.79
N ILE A 52 10.97 -0.01 19.46
CA ILE A 52 10.36 1.30 19.20
C ILE A 52 10.43 2.21 20.42
N ILE A 53 10.07 1.69 21.60
CA ILE A 53 10.08 2.46 22.84
C ILE A 53 11.50 2.76 23.31
N ASN A 54 12.43 1.82 23.13
CA ASN A 54 13.81 1.96 23.59
C ASN A 54 14.68 2.85 22.69
N ASN A 55 14.35 3.00 21.40
CA ASN A 55 15.12 3.78 20.43
C ASN A 55 14.28 4.87 19.73
N PRO A 56 13.72 5.84 20.48
CA PRO A 56 12.85 6.86 19.91
C PRO A 56 13.58 7.78 18.91
N THR A 57 14.86 8.06 19.16
CA THR A 57 15.69 8.91 18.29
C THR A 57 15.93 8.29 16.92
N ASP A 58 16.17 6.98 16.86
CA ASP A 58 16.40 6.26 15.60
C ASP A 58 15.15 6.28 14.72
N ILE A 59 13.99 6.11 15.34
CA ILE A 59 12.70 6.18 14.63
C ILE A 59 12.45 7.58 14.11
N LEU A 60 12.78 8.61 14.88
CA LEU A 60 12.66 9.99 14.43
C LEU A 60 13.58 10.26 13.24
N LEU A 61 14.82 9.79 13.30
CA LEU A 61 15.80 9.88 12.22
C LEU A 61 15.37 9.16 10.95
N ILE A 62 14.59 8.08 11.03
CA ILE A 62 14.05 7.36 9.87
C ILE A 62 12.78 8.02 9.35
N SER A 63 11.87 8.41 10.24
CA SER A 63 10.55 8.95 9.88
C SER A 63 10.62 10.35 9.27
N ILE A 64 11.54 11.21 9.69
CA ILE A 64 11.72 12.55 9.14
C ILE A 64 12.06 12.50 7.64
N PRO A 65 13.13 11.80 7.19
CA PRO A 65 13.45 11.66 5.77
C PRO A 65 12.31 11.05 4.96
N LEU A 66 11.64 10.02 5.48
CA LEU A 66 10.52 9.36 4.77
C LEU A 66 9.32 10.31 4.60
N THR A 67 9.02 11.11 5.62
CA THR A 67 7.93 12.10 5.56
C THR A 67 8.26 13.19 4.55
N ILE A 68 9.48 13.73 4.61
CA ILE A 68 9.96 14.75 3.68
C ILE A 68 9.94 14.19 2.25
N GLN A 69 10.46 12.98 2.04
CA GLN A 69 10.46 12.30 0.75
C GLN A 69 9.04 12.16 0.20
N THR A 70 8.09 11.72 1.01
CA THR A 70 6.69 11.53 0.60
C THR A 70 6.06 12.86 0.15
N ILE A 71 6.22 13.92 0.95
CA ILE A 71 5.72 15.26 0.63
C ILE A 71 6.40 15.81 -0.62
N LEU A 72 7.71 15.58 -0.78
CA LEU A 72 8.46 16.02 -1.97
C LEU A 72 7.97 15.32 -3.22
N ILE A 73 7.81 14.00 -3.21
CA ILE A 73 7.35 13.24 -4.38
C ILE A 73 5.93 13.67 -4.76
N PHE A 74 5.04 13.83 -3.78
CA PHE A 74 3.70 14.36 -4.01
C PHE A 74 3.76 15.76 -4.63
N GLY A 75 4.55 16.66 -4.03
CA GLY A 75 4.69 18.05 -4.49
C GLY A 75 5.24 18.13 -5.91
N VAL A 76 6.31 17.39 -6.21
CA VAL A 76 6.89 17.32 -7.57
C VAL A 76 5.87 16.75 -8.55
N GLY A 77 5.23 15.63 -8.25
CA GLY A 77 4.23 15.01 -9.14
C GLY A 77 3.03 15.91 -9.40
N TYR A 78 2.54 16.60 -8.36
CA TYR A 78 1.42 17.54 -8.47
C TYR A 78 1.81 18.78 -9.28
N LEU A 79 2.94 19.42 -8.96
CA LEU A 79 3.43 20.61 -9.67
C LEU A 79 3.73 20.31 -11.14
N TRP A 80 4.27 19.12 -11.44
CA TRP A 80 4.51 18.69 -12.80
C TRP A 80 3.21 18.50 -13.58
N SER A 81 2.21 17.86 -12.97
CA SER A 81 0.87 17.67 -13.55
C SER A 81 0.16 19.01 -13.76
N TRP A 82 0.35 19.96 -12.84
CA TRP A 82 -0.14 21.32 -12.97
C TRP A 82 0.55 22.07 -14.13
N GLY A 83 1.85 21.89 -14.32
CA GLY A 83 2.60 22.42 -15.47
C GLY A 83 2.07 21.91 -16.82
N TRP A 84 1.54 20.68 -16.86
CA TRP A 84 0.84 20.10 -18.02
C TRP A 84 -0.64 20.47 -18.10
N LYS A 85 -1.14 21.35 -17.22
CA LYS A 85 -2.53 21.80 -17.16
C LYS A 85 -3.54 20.65 -16.98
N LEU A 86 -3.17 19.59 -16.27
CA LEU A 86 -4.12 18.54 -15.92
C LEU A 86 -5.17 19.07 -14.94
N PRO A 87 -6.43 18.60 -15.04
CA PRO A 87 -7.44 18.83 -14.02
C PRO A 87 -6.97 18.36 -12.64
N HIS A 88 -7.38 19.06 -11.58
CA HIS A 88 -7.04 18.70 -10.20
C HIS A 88 -7.48 17.26 -9.86
N ASP A 89 -8.62 16.84 -10.39
CA ASP A 89 -9.20 15.49 -10.23
C ASP A 89 -8.31 14.37 -10.78
N ILE A 90 -7.30 14.71 -11.58
CA ILE A 90 -6.30 13.76 -12.11
C ILE A 90 -4.93 14.03 -11.46
N ALA A 91 -4.55 15.29 -11.34
CA ALA A 91 -3.25 15.70 -10.81
C ALA A 91 -3.04 15.30 -9.33
N ALA A 92 -4.06 15.47 -8.48
CA ALA A 92 -3.95 15.12 -7.06
C ALA A 92 -3.85 13.60 -6.84
N PRO A 93 -4.72 12.75 -7.42
CA PRO A 93 -4.56 11.30 -7.32
C PRO A 93 -3.24 10.80 -7.93
N ALA A 94 -2.83 11.33 -9.09
CA ALA A 94 -1.57 10.95 -9.73
C ALA A 94 -0.36 11.26 -8.83
N GLY A 95 -0.33 12.44 -8.20
CA GLY A 95 0.67 12.80 -7.21
C GLY A 95 0.66 11.88 -5.99
N MET A 96 -0.53 11.52 -5.48
CA MET A 96 -0.67 10.59 -4.35
C MET A 96 -0.16 9.18 -4.69
N ILE A 97 -0.43 8.68 -5.90
CA ILE A 97 0.07 7.38 -6.35
C ILE A 97 1.60 7.37 -6.36
N GLY A 98 2.22 8.44 -6.88
CA GLY A 98 3.69 8.56 -6.88
C GLY A 98 4.30 8.62 -5.47
N ALA A 99 3.62 9.28 -4.55
CA ALA A 99 4.07 9.41 -3.15
C ALA A 99 3.79 8.16 -2.30
N SER A 100 2.90 7.26 -2.75
CA SER A 100 2.50 6.09 -1.99
C SER A 100 3.58 5.01 -1.98
N ASN A 101 3.88 4.48 -0.79
CA ASN A 101 4.85 3.41 -0.59
C ASN A 101 4.14 2.15 -0.07
N PHE A 102 4.52 0.98 -0.59
CA PHE A 102 4.06 -0.31 -0.07
C PHE A 102 4.85 -0.72 1.17
N PHE A 103 4.47 -0.17 2.32
CA PHE A 103 5.10 -0.47 3.60
C PHE A 103 5.12 -1.97 3.91
N GLU A 104 4.00 -2.69 3.73
CA GLU A 104 3.96 -4.12 4.04
C GLU A 104 4.93 -4.94 3.18
N LEU A 105 5.05 -4.62 1.89
CA LEU A 105 5.98 -5.30 0.99
C LEU A 105 7.43 -5.01 1.39
N ALA A 106 7.75 -3.75 1.71
CA ALA A 106 9.09 -3.36 2.15
C ALA A 106 9.50 -4.10 3.44
N VAL A 107 8.60 -4.19 4.42
CA VAL A 107 8.84 -4.91 5.67
C VAL A 107 8.99 -6.41 5.43
N ALA A 108 8.11 -7.02 4.63
CA ALA A 108 8.20 -8.45 4.31
C ALA A 108 9.54 -8.79 3.64
N VAL A 109 10.00 -7.97 2.70
CA VAL A 109 11.30 -8.14 2.04
C VAL A 109 12.44 -7.97 3.04
N ALA A 110 12.42 -6.92 3.87
CA ALA A 110 13.46 -6.67 4.87
C ALA A 110 13.58 -7.83 5.87
N ILE A 111 12.45 -8.34 6.39
CA ILE A 111 12.44 -9.50 7.29
C ILE A 111 12.96 -10.76 6.57
N SER A 112 12.58 -10.97 5.31
CA SER A 112 13.04 -12.15 4.56
C SER A 112 14.54 -12.17 4.28
N LEU A 113 15.15 -10.99 4.10
CA LEU A 113 16.58 -10.85 3.75
C LEU A 113 17.47 -10.72 4.99
N PHE A 114 17.01 -10.01 6.02
CA PHE A 114 17.83 -9.67 7.19
C PHE A 114 17.41 -10.40 8.48
N GLY A 115 16.29 -11.11 8.45
CA GLY A 115 15.71 -11.81 9.59
C GLY A 115 15.01 -10.88 10.59
N LEU A 116 14.37 -11.48 11.59
CA LEU A 116 13.93 -10.77 12.80
C LEU A 116 15.08 -10.83 13.79
N LYS A 117 15.83 -9.74 13.96
CA LYS A 117 16.77 -9.56 15.07
C LYS A 117 16.11 -8.81 16.20
#